data_AF-A0A358SN55-F1
#
_entry.id   AF-A0A358SN55-F1
#
_cell.length_a   1.000
_cell.length_b   1.000
_cell.length_c   1.000
_cell.angle_alpha   90.00
_cell.angle_beta   90.00
_cell.angle_gamma   90.00
#
_symmetry.space_group_name_H-M   'P 1'
#
loop_
_entity.id
_entity.type
_entity.pdbx_description
1 polymer ?
#
loop_
_entity_poly.entity_id
_entity_poly.type
_entity_poly.pdbx_seq_one_letter_code
_entity_poly.pdbx_strand_id
1 'polypeptide(L)'
;GGRMTTLIGAESVALMANITPEFASSLGHRSIGERAHSAAFLGADAILISGPITGAPTDTAQLREAKHAIPRTPVLANTGVTADTVQEILAVADGAVVGTTLKRDAITWNPVDPAR
;
A
#
# COMPACT_ATOMS: atom_id res chain seq x y z
N GLY A 1 19.20 -3.55 -16.61
CA GLY A 1 19.32 -2.28 -15.86
C GLY A 1 19.37 -2.62 -14.38
N GLY A 2 20.21 -1.95 -13.59
CA GLY A 2 20.29 -2.17 -12.14
C GLY A 2 19.01 -1.72 -11.42
N ARG A 3 18.73 -2.32 -10.25
CA ARG A 3 17.62 -1.90 -9.40
C ARG A 3 17.92 -0.54 -8.76
N MET A 4 16.89 0.26 -8.48
CA MET A 4 17.06 1.56 -7.77
C MET A 4 17.82 1.40 -6.45
N THR A 5 17.58 0.29 -5.73
CA THR A 5 18.28 -0.02 -4.47
C THR A 5 19.79 -0.19 -4.64
N THR A 6 20.26 -0.66 -5.79
CA THR A 6 21.70 -0.75 -6.10
C THR A 6 22.34 0.64 -6.19
N LEU A 7 21.61 1.66 -6.67
CA LEU A 7 22.13 3.02 -6.78
C LEU A 7 22.36 3.68 -5.42
N ILE A 8 21.71 3.18 -4.36
CA ILE A 8 21.82 3.69 -2.98
C ILE A 8 22.49 2.69 -2.03
N GLY A 9 23.08 1.60 -2.54
CA GLY A 9 23.78 0.58 -1.74
C GLY A 9 22.88 -0.17 -0.75
N ALA A 10 21.61 -0.39 -1.13
CA ALA A 10 20.58 -0.98 -0.27
C ALA A 10 20.03 -2.29 -0.86
N GLU A 11 20.88 -3.19 -1.35
CA GLU A 11 20.43 -4.41 -2.06
C GLU A 11 19.59 -5.36 -1.19
N SER A 12 19.71 -5.27 0.13
CA SER A 12 18.95 -6.07 1.10
C SER A 12 17.60 -5.46 1.48
N VAL A 13 17.21 -4.33 0.90
CA VAL A 13 15.95 -3.62 1.22
C VAL A 13 14.93 -3.82 0.11
N ALA A 14 13.68 -4.11 0.49
CA ALA A 14 12.57 -4.19 -0.45
C ALA A 14 12.11 -2.80 -0.91
N LEU A 15 11.88 -2.63 -2.21
CA LEU A 15 11.32 -1.41 -2.77
C LEU A 15 9.79 -1.52 -2.88
N MET A 16 9.08 -0.82 -1.99
CA MET A 16 7.61 -0.74 -2.04
C MET A 16 7.18 0.59 -2.65
N ALA A 17 6.36 0.57 -3.70
CA ALA A 17 5.94 1.77 -4.41
C ALA A 17 4.50 2.14 -4.04
N ASN A 18 4.32 3.30 -3.43
CA ASN A 18 2.99 3.87 -3.24
C ASN A 18 2.49 4.51 -4.54
N ILE A 19 1.39 3.99 -5.07
CA ILE A 19 0.81 4.45 -6.33
C ILE A 19 -0.52 5.16 -6.15
N THR A 20 -1.01 5.37 -4.92
CA THR A 20 -2.12 6.28 -4.67
C THR A 20 -1.72 7.28 -3.59
N PRO A 21 -1.93 8.59 -3.82
CA PRO A 21 -1.55 9.58 -2.83
C PRO A 21 -2.44 9.48 -1.59
N GLU A 22 -1.83 9.55 -0.41
CA GLU A 22 -2.54 9.87 0.83
C GLU A 22 -2.69 11.39 0.94
N PHE A 23 -3.83 11.88 1.45
CA PHE A 23 -4.13 13.32 1.65
C PHE A 23 -4.12 14.21 0.38
N ALA A 24 -4.00 13.63 -0.81
CA ALA A 24 -3.94 14.38 -2.05
C ALA A 24 -4.66 13.66 -3.20
N SER A 25 -4.67 14.28 -4.37
CA SER A 25 -5.23 13.70 -5.59
C SER A 25 -4.13 13.47 -6.63
N SER A 26 -4.35 12.46 -7.49
CA SER A 26 -3.51 12.28 -8.67
C SER A 26 -3.79 13.39 -9.67
N LEU A 27 -2.75 14.06 -10.18
CA LEU A 27 -2.88 15.02 -11.27
C LEU A 27 -3.03 14.34 -12.64
N GLY A 28 -2.57 13.10 -12.78
CA GLY A 28 -2.64 12.35 -14.03
C GLY A 28 -3.90 11.49 -14.14
N HIS A 29 -4.26 11.14 -15.39
CA HIS A 29 -5.44 10.35 -15.74
C HIS A 29 -5.18 8.84 -15.88
N ARG A 30 -3.98 8.37 -15.52
CA ARG A 30 -3.66 6.93 -15.62
C ARG A 30 -4.46 6.14 -14.59
N SER A 31 -4.99 5.00 -15.02
CA SER A 31 -5.72 4.09 -14.14
C SER A 31 -4.81 3.49 -13.07
N ILE A 32 -5.39 2.86 -12.04
CA ILE A 32 -4.60 2.18 -11.01
C ILE A 32 -3.79 1.03 -11.63
N GLY A 33 -4.40 0.26 -12.53
CA GLY A 33 -3.73 -0.80 -13.28
C GLY A 33 -2.53 -0.30 -14.08
N GLU A 34 -2.66 0.81 -14.80
CA GLU A 34 -1.55 1.40 -15.58
C GLU A 34 -0.41 1.88 -14.68
N ARG A 35 -0.74 2.48 -13.53
CA ARG A 35 0.25 2.94 -12.55
C ARG A 35 0.96 1.75 -11.88
N ALA A 36 0.21 0.71 -11.50
CA ALA A 36 0.74 -0.52 -10.93
C ALA A 36 1.68 -1.23 -11.91
N HIS A 37 1.28 -1.37 -13.17
CA HIS A 37 2.10 -1.98 -14.21
C HIS A 37 3.40 -1.20 -14.42
N SER A 38 3.32 0.14 -14.46
CA SER A 38 4.51 1.00 -14.59
C SER A 38 5.48 0.81 -13.43
N ALA A 39 4.99 0.81 -12.19
CA ALA A 39 5.83 0.65 -11.01
C ALA A 39 6.46 -0.75 -10.92
N ALA A 40 5.69 -1.80 -11.22
CA ALA A 40 6.21 -3.17 -11.28
C ALA A 40 7.27 -3.33 -12.38
N PHE A 41 7.05 -2.74 -13.56
CA PHE A 41 8.02 -2.73 -14.65
C PHE A 41 9.34 -2.04 -14.25
N LEU A 42 9.26 -0.97 -13.46
CA LEU A 42 10.43 -0.26 -12.92
C LEU A 42 11.11 -0.98 -11.75
N GLY A 43 10.61 -2.15 -11.34
CA GLY A 43 11.25 -3.04 -10.37
C GLY A 43 10.79 -2.86 -8.92
N ALA A 44 9.58 -2.34 -8.69
CA ALA A 44 8.97 -2.40 -7.36
C ALA A 44 8.75 -3.86 -6.92
N ASP A 45 9.16 -4.18 -5.70
CA ASP A 45 8.95 -5.50 -5.09
C ASP A 45 7.52 -5.66 -4.57
N ALA A 46 6.83 -4.55 -4.28
CA ALA A 46 5.42 -4.53 -3.91
C ALA A 46 4.79 -3.19 -4.27
N ILE A 47 3.48 -3.22 -4.54
CA ILE A 47 2.67 -2.03 -4.81
C ILE A 47 1.79 -1.73 -3.60
N LEU A 48 1.74 -0.45 -3.22
CA LEU A 48 0.92 0.02 -2.11
C LEU A 48 -0.25 0.85 -2.64
N ILE A 49 -1.45 0.54 -2.15
CA ILE A 49 -2.67 1.33 -2.35
C ILE A 49 -3.05 1.96 -1.00
N SER A 50 -2.96 3.28 -0.95
CA SER A 50 -3.41 4.11 0.16
C SER A 50 -4.89 4.45 0.02
N GLY A 51 -5.62 4.37 1.14
CA GLY A 51 -6.87 5.12 1.31
C GLY A 51 -6.62 6.64 1.38
N PRO A 52 -7.67 7.47 1.31
CA PRO A 52 -7.53 8.92 1.22
C PRO A 52 -6.94 9.56 2.49
N ILE A 53 -7.20 8.95 3.65
CA ILE A 53 -6.73 9.37 4.97
C ILE A 53 -6.69 8.16 5.90
N THR A 54 -5.84 8.20 6.92
CA THR A 54 -5.81 7.22 8.01
C THR A 54 -7.21 7.03 8.63
N GLY A 55 -7.65 5.77 8.76
CA GLY A 55 -8.96 5.40 9.32
C GLY A 55 -10.11 5.36 8.30
N ALA A 56 -9.96 5.95 7.11
CA ALA A 56 -10.92 5.79 6.02
C ALA A 56 -10.56 4.54 5.20
N PRO A 57 -11.53 3.68 4.81
CA PRO A 57 -11.24 2.43 4.12
C PRO A 57 -10.48 2.63 2.81
N THR A 58 -9.52 1.74 2.53
CA THR A 58 -8.93 1.60 1.21
C THR A 58 -9.99 1.08 0.23
N ASP A 59 -10.06 1.65 -0.97
CA ASP A 59 -10.99 1.21 -2.00
C ASP A 59 -10.59 -0.18 -2.53
N THR A 60 -11.41 -1.19 -2.24
CA THR A 60 -11.16 -2.58 -2.66
C THR A 60 -11.26 -2.77 -4.17
N ALA A 61 -11.94 -1.89 -4.90
CA ALA A 61 -11.95 -1.91 -6.36
C ALA A 61 -10.56 -1.55 -6.93
N GLN A 62 -9.87 -0.58 -6.33
CA GLN A 62 -8.51 -0.21 -6.73
C GLN A 62 -7.50 -1.33 -6.44
N LEU A 63 -7.65 -2.02 -5.29
CA LEU A 63 -6.85 -3.21 -4.97
C LEU A 63 -7.03 -4.31 -6.03
N ARG A 64 -8.27 -4.62 -6.42
CA ARG A 64 -8.56 -5.61 -7.47
C ARG A 64 -8.00 -5.19 -8.83
N GLU A 65 -8.14 -3.91 -9.20
CA GLU A 65 -7.61 -3.39 -10.46
C GLU A 65 -6.08 -3.55 -10.54
N ALA A 66 -5.36 -3.18 -9.47
CA ALA A 66 -3.92 -3.38 -9.39
C ALA A 66 -3.56 -4.87 -9.50
N LYS A 67 -4.19 -5.74 -8.71
CA LYS A 67 -3.94 -7.19 -8.72
C LYS A 67 -4.12 -7.81 -10.11
N HIS A 68 -5.15 -7.41 -10.85
CA HIS A 68 -5.37 -7.88 -12.22
C HIS A 68 -4.27 -7.43 -13.19
N ALA A 69 -3.79 -6.18 -13.06
CA ALA A 69 -2.75 -5.64 -13.94
C ALA A 69 -1.35 -6.22 -13.69
N ILE A 70 -1.07 -6.67 -12.46
CA ILE A 70 0.25 -7.17 -12.03
C ILE A 70 0.15 -8.48 -11.23
N PRO A 71 -0.26 -9.60 -11.84
CA PRO A 71 -0.58 -10.85 -11.12
C PRO A 71 0.61 -11.49 -10.38
N ARG A 72 1.85 -11.05 -10.64
CA ARG A 72 3.08 -11.59 -10.03
C ARG A 72 3.72 -10.67 -8.99
N THR A 73 3.22 -9.44 -8.83
CA THR A 73 3.78 -8.47 -7.87
C THR A 73 2.78 -8.29 -6.73
N PRO A 74 3.19 -8.45 -5.46
CA PRO A 74 2.32 -8.25 -4.32
C PRO A 74 1.67 -6.85 -4.30
N VAL A 75 0.38 -6.80 -3.96
CA VAL A 75 -0.38 -5.56 -3.75
C VAL A 75 -0.84 -5.50 -2.29
N LEU A 76 -0.49 -4.43 -1.59
CA LEU A 76 -0.81 -4.23 -0.19
C LEU A 76 -1.65 -2.96 0.00
N ALA A 77 -2.55 -2.97 0.97
CA ALA A 77 -3.18 -1.75 1.46
C ALA A 77 -2.31 -1.11 2.55
N ASN A 78 -1.93 0.15 2.43
CA ASN A 78 -0.99 0.77 3.40
C ASN A 78 -1.57 1.89 4.26
N THR A 79 -2.69 2.50 3.85
CA THR A 79 -3.39 3.54 4.63
C THR A 79 -4.86 3.21 4.66
N GLY A 80 -5.49 3.33 5.84
CA GLY A 80 -6.93 3.12 5.99
C GLY A 80 -7.33 1.75 6.52
N VAL A 81 -6.34 0.92 6.90
CA VAL A 81 -6.58 -0.41 7.44
C VAL A 81 -6.88 -0.33 8.94
N THR A 82 -8.04 -0.85 9.34
CA THR A 82 -8.50 -0.94 10.74
C THR A 82 -8.90 -2.38 11.05
N ALA A 83 -9.15 -2.69 12.33
CA ALA A 83 -9.67 -3.99 12.73
C ALA A 83 -10.99 -4.36 12.02
N ASP A 84 -11.83 -3.37 11.70
CA ASP A 84 -13.12 -3.58 11.04
C ASP A 84 -12.97 -3.82 9.53
N THR A 85 -11.95 -3.23 8.89
CA THR A 85 -11.76 -3.29 7.42
C THR A 85 -10.76 -4.35 6.98
N VAL A 86 -9.88 -4.81 7.88
CA VAL A 86 -8.75 -5.70 7.53
C VAL A 86 -9.21 -7.00 6.87
N GLN A 87 -10.33 -7.59 7.30
CA GLN A 87 -10.84 -8.83 6.73
C GLN A 87 -11.26 -8.66 5.27
N GLU A 88 -11.96 -7.57 4.94
CA GLU A 88 -12.38 -7.27 3.57
C GLU A 88 -11.18 -6.95 2.67
N ILE A 89 -10.22 -6.18 3.19
CA ILE A 89 -8.98 -5.83 2.50
C ILE A 89 -8.17 -7.08 2.17
N LEU A 90 -7.94 -7.96 3.15
CA LEU A 90 -7.17 -9.19 2.95
C LEU A 90 -7.90 -10.24 2.10
N ALA A 91 -9.21 -10.09 1.86
CA ALA A 91 -9.91 -10.93 0.89
C ALA A 91 -9.51 -10.61 -0.57
N VAL A 92 -8.85 -9.47 -0.82
CA VAL A 92 -8.44 -9.03 -2.16
C VAL A 92 -6.96 -8.68 -2.29
N ALA A 93 -6.33 -8.20 -1.22
CA ALA A 93 -4.92 -7.79 -1.17
C ALA A 93 -4.03 -8.92 -0.66
N ASP A 94 -2.74 -8.86 -0.98
CA ASP A 94 -1.74 -9.81 -0.50
C ASP A 94 -1.24 -9.50 0.92
N GLY A 95 -1.58 -8.32 1.44
CA GLY A 95 -1.19 -7.88 2.77
C GLY A 95 -1.67 -6.47 3.10
N ALA A 96 -1.35 -6.03 4.31
CA ALA A 96 -1.68 -4.71 4.79
C ALA A 96 -0.57 -4.14 5.67
N VAL A 97 -0.39 -2.82 5.62
CA VAL A 97 0.41 -2.07 6.60
C VAL A 97 -0.55 -1.48 7.63
N VAL A 98 -0.36 -1.88 8.89
CA VAL A 98 -1.16 -1.41 10.03
C VAL A 98 -0.28 -0.65 11.00
N GLY A 99 -0.76 0.49 11.47
CA GLY A 99 -0.03 1.35 12.39
C GLY A 99 -0.94 1.96 13.45
N THR A 100 -1.69 3.00 13.07
CA THR A 100 -2.54 3.77 13.98
C THR A 100 -3.54 2.92 14.77
N THR A 101 -4.11 1.87 14.18
CA THR A 101 -5.07 0.98 14.87
C THR A 101 -4.43 0.17 16.01
N LEU A 102 -3.11 -0.04 15.98
CA LEU A 102 -2.34 -0.72 17.03
C LEU A 102 -1.86 0.25 18.11
N LYS A 103 -2.11 1.56 17.98
CA LYS A 103 -1.73 2.57 18.98
C LYS A 103 -2.82 2.70 20.05
N ARG A 104 -2.42 3.04 21.28
CA ARG A 104 -3.39 3.38 22.34
C ARG A 104 -4.32 4.48 21.86
N ASP A 105 -5.62 4.27 22.09
CA ASP A 105 -6.71 5.17 21.67
C ASP A 105 -6.76 5.46 20.16
N ALA A 106 -6.10 4.64 19.34
CA ALA A 106 -5.94 4.86 17.90
C ALA A 106 -5.32 6.24 17.53
N ILE A 107 -4.46 6.78 18.39
CA ILE A 107 -3.73 8.04 18.15
C ILE A 107 -2.33 7.70 17.64
N THR A 108 -1.98 8.16 16.43
CA THR A 108 -0.69 7.85 15.78
C THR A 108 0.53 8.13 16.67
N TRP A 109 0.47 9.19 17.47
CA TRP A 109 1.54 9.64 18.36
C TRP A 109 1.65 8.85 19.68
N ASN A 110 0.65 8.02 19.99
CA ASN A 110 0.66 7.21 21.20
C ASN A 110 1.58 5.97 21.04
N PRO A 111 2.00 5.35 22.15
CA PRO A 111 2.67 4.05 22.11
C PRO A 111 1.75 2.96 21.53
N VAL A 112 2.36 1.87 21.05
CA VAL A 112 1.62 0.65 20.65
C VAL A 112 0.92 0.07 21.88
N ASP A 113 -0.29 -0.41 21.70
CA ASP A 113 -1.05 -1.17 22.68
C ASP A 113 -0.76 -2.67 22.50
N PRO A 114 -0.08 -3.35 23.45
CA PRO A 114 0.23 -4.78 23.32
C PRO A 114 -0.99 -5.71 23.30
N ALA A 115 -2.18 -5.22 23.67
CA ALA A 115 -3.42 -6.02 23.69
C ALA A 115 -4.21 -5.96 22.38
N ARG A 116 -3.76 -5.18 21.39
CA ARG A 116 -4.37 -5.02 20.06
C ARG A 116 -3.86 -6.02 19.04
#